data_AF-A0A2P7SQV9-F1
#
_entry.id   AF-A0A2P7SQV9-F1
#
_cell.length_a   1.000
_cell.length_b   1.000
_cell.length_c   1.000
_cell.angle_alpha   90.00
_cell.angle_beta   90.00
_cell.angle_gamma   90.00
#
_symmetry.space_group_name_H-M   'P 1'
#
loop_
_entity.id
_entity.type
_entity.pdbx_description
1 polymer ?
#
loop_
_entity_poly.entity_id
_entity_poly.type
_entity_poly.pdbx_seq_one_letter_code
_entity_poly.pdbx_strand_id
1 'polypeptide(L)'
;MEDLDRLDDIRTKLIAAKETLERARYRVDALDLILEGVKDEKVRGACHEVFGLAAEQLDALDDRLDEIYRDVSAIARKARDKAPE
;
A
#
# COMPACT_ATOMS: atom_id res chain seq x y z
N MET A 1 28.21 4.60 4.60
CA MET A 1 27.40 5.83 4.58
C MET A 1 26.43 5.78 3.41
N GLU A 2 26.92 5.72 2.16
CA GLU A 2 26.07 5.68 0.95
C GLU A 2 24.99 4.59 0.95
N ASP A 3 25.28 3.38 1.48
CA ASP A 3 24.28 2.30 1.57
C ASP A 3 23.16 2.58 2.58
N LEU A 4 23.45 3.30 3.66
CA LEU A 4 22.42 3.71 4.64
C LEU A 4 21.54 4.81 4.05
N ASP A 5 22.14 5.77 3.34
CA ASP A 5 21.40 6.83 2.65
C ASP A 5 20.45 6.25 1.58
N ARG A 6 20.89 5.22 0.85
CA ARG A 6 20.04 4.46 -0.10
C ARG A 6 18.89 3.74 0.60
N LEU A 7 19.13 3.12 1.76
CA LEU A 7 18.07 2.45 2.53
C LEU A 7 17.05 3.47 3.07
N ASP A 8 17.49 4.65 3.48
CA ASP A 8 16.61 5.74 3.92
C ASP A 8 15.77 6.31 2.77
N ASP A 9 16.34 6.44 1.57
CA ASP A 9 15.58 6.81 0.36
C ASP A 9 14.53 5.75 -0.01
N ILE A 10 14.91 4.46 0.01
CA ILE A 10 13.97 3.34 -0.21
C ILE A 10 12.84 3.41 0.82
N ARG A 11 13.14 3.63 2.11
CA ARG A 11 12.13 3.76 3.16
C ARG A 11 11.17 4.92 2.88
N THR A 12 11.69 6.06 2.45
CA THR A 12 10.87 7.24 2.10
C THR A 12 9.93 6.94 0.94
N LYS A 13 10.42 6.24 -0.09
CA LYS A 13 9.61 5.79 -1.22
C LYS A 13 8.53 4.79 -0.83
N LEU A 14 8.82 3.87 0.10
CA LEU A 14 7.83 2.93 0.62
C LEU A 14 6.71 3.63 1.40
N ILE A 15 7.04 4.65 2.21
CA ILE A 15 6.05 5.46 2.92
C ILE A 15 5.14 6.17 1.90
N ALA A 16 5.70 6.82 0.89
CA ALA A 16 4.93 7.50 -0.15
C ALA A 16 4.03 6.53 -0.95
N ALA A 17 4.51 5.30 -1.20
CA ALA A 17 3.71 4.25 -1.82
C ALA A 17 2.52 3.84 -0.94
N LYS A 18 2.71 3.68 0.38
CA LYS A 18 1.63 3.39 1.33
C LYS A 18 0.59 4.51 1.41
N GLU A 19 1.02 5.76 1.46
CA GLU A 19 0.08 6.90 1.42
C GLU A 19 -0.73 6.93 0.12
N THR A 20 -0.10 6.58 -1.01
CA THR A 20 -0.79 6.49 -2.30
C THR A 20 -1.81 5.35 -2.30
N LEU A 21 -1.45 4.22 -1.69
CA LEU A 21 -2.30 3.04 -1.55
C LEU A 21 -3.52 3.34 -0.67
N GLU A 22 -3.33 4.02 0.45
CA GLU A 22 -4.41 4.46 1.33
C GLU A 22 -5.42 5.35 0.59
N ARG A 23 -4.93 6.29 -0.24
CA ARG A 23 -5.82 7.10 -1.07
C ARG A 23 -6.53 6.28 -2.14
N ALA A 24 -5.94 5.21 -2.66
CA ALA A 24 -6.60 4.31 -3.59
C ALA A 24 -7.71 3.50 -2.89
N ARG A 25 -7.43 2.99 -1.69
CA ARG A 25 -8.38 2.31 -0.81
C ARG A 25 -9.60 3.19 -0.53
N TYR A 26 -9.37 4.43 -0.10
CA TYR A 26 -10.43 5.40 0.13
C TYR A 26 -11.35 5.60 -1.09
N ARG A 27 -10.81 5.57 -2.30
CA ARG A 27 -11.63 5.70 -3.52
C ARG A 27 -12.47 4.47 -3.80
N VAL A 28 -11.95 3.27 -3.50
CA VAL A 28 -12.70 2.02 -3.60
C VAL A 28 -13.83 1.99 -2.58
N ASP A 29 -13.55 2.36 -1.33
CA ASP A 29 -14.57 2.42 -0.27
C ASP A 29 -15.65 3.47 -0.59
N ALA A 30 -15.26 4.63 -1.17
CA ALA A 30 -16.20 5.66 -1.58
C ALA A 30 -17.10 5.22 -2.76
N LEU A 31 -16.68 4.24 -3.56
CA LEU A 31 -17.52 3.71 -4.63
C LEU A 31 -18.72 2.95 -4.08
N ASP A 32 -18.60 2.27 -2.94
CA ASP A 32 -19.75 1.61 -2.31
C ASP A 32 -20.86 2.62 -1.97
N LEU A 33 -20.49 3.80 -1.44
CA LEU A 33 -21.44 4.90 -1.19
C LEU A 33 -22.09 5.42 -2.48
N ILE A 34 -21.35 5.48 -3.58
CA ILE A 34 -21.89 5.92 -4.87
C ILE A 34 -22.87 4.86 -5.41
N LEU A 35 -22.56 3.57 -5.22
CA LEU A 35 -23.36 2.44 -5.71
C LEU A 35 -24.72 2.33 -4.99
N GLU A 36 -24.87 2.89 -3.78
CA GLU A 36 -26.17 3.00 -3.11
C GLU A 36 -27.21 3.74 -3.97
N GLY A 37 -26.78 4.71 -4.78
CA GLY A 37 -27.65 5.46 -5.69
C GLY A 37 -28.02 4.72 -6.98
N VAL A 38 -27.39 3.57 -7.26
CA VAL A 38 -27.57 2.84 -8.52
C VAL A 38 -28.76 1.89 -8.44
N LYS A 39 -29.84 2.26 -9.14
CA LYS A 39 -31.10 1.50 -9.18
C LYS A 39 -30.98 0.16 -9.90
N ASP A 40 -30.16 0.07 -10.94
CA ASP A 40 -29.97 -1.18 -11.68
C ASP A 40 -29.11 -2.16 -10.89
N GLU A 41 -29.73 -3.23 -10.43
CA GLU A 41 -29.08 -4.28 -9.62
C GLU A 41 -27.95 -5.00 -10.35
N LYS A 42 -28.05 -5.16 -11.68
CA LYS A 42 -27.00 -5.81 -12.47
C LYS A 42 -25.78 -4.93 -12.57
N VAL A 43 -25.98 -3.63 -12.80
CA VAL A 43 -24.88 -2.65 -12.81
C VAL A 43 -24.22 -2.61 -11.43
N ARG A 44 -25.02 -2.55 -10.36
CA ARG A 44 -24.49 -2.54 -8.98
C ARG A 44 -23.67 -3.80 -8.68
N GLY A 45 -24.19 -4.98 -9.01
CA GLY A 45 -23.50 -6.25 -8.81
C GLY A 45 -22.18 -6.34 -9.57
N ALA A 46 -22.18 -5.99 -10.86
CA ALA A 46 -20.96 -5.97 -11.66
C ALA A 46 -19.91 -4.99 -11.12
N CYS A 47 -20.34 -3.82 -10.63
CA CYS A 47 -19.44 -2.87 -9.98
C CYS A 47 -18.85 -3.45 -8.68
N HIS A 48 -19.65 -4.08 -7.81
CA HIS A 48 -19.13 -4.70 -6.59
C HIS A 48 -18.14 -5.84 -6.89
N GLU A 49 -18.36 -6.66 -7.92
CA GLU A 49 -17.39 -7.68 -8.33
C GLU A 49 -16.05 -7.05 -8.77
N VAL A 50 -16.10 -6.03 -9.62
CA VAL A 50 -14.89 -5.35 -10.13
C VAL A 50 -14.15 -4.63 -9.01
N PHE A 51 -14.86 -3.88 -8.16
CA PHE A 51 -14.24 -3.12 -7.08
C PHE A 51 -13.82 -4.00 -5.90
N GLY A 52 -14.52 -5.12 -5.66
CA GLY A 52 -14.11 -6.14 -4.70
C GLY A 52 -12.75 -6.74 -5.06
N LEU A 53 -12.55 -7.12 -6.34
CA LEU A 53 -11.25 -7.58 -6.81
C LEU A 53 -10.16 -6.50 -6.66
N ALA A 54 -10.49 -5.24 -6.96
CA ALA A 54 -9.56 -4.13 -6.76
C ALA A 54 -9.19 -3.96 -5.28
N ALA A 55 -10.15 -4.08 -4.36
CA ALA A 55 -9.91 -4.01 -2.92
C ALA A 55 -8.96 -5.13 -2.45
N GLU A 56 -9.20 -6.37 -2.87
CA GLU A 56 -8.33 -7.51 -2.55
C GLU A 56 -6.89 -7.31 -3.04
N GLN A 57 -6.71 -6.73 -4.23
CA GLN A 57 -5.39 -6.41 -4.76
C GLN A 57 -4.70 -5.29 -3.97
N LEU A 58 -5.46 -4.29 -3.52
CA LEU A 58 -4.92 -3.23 -2.66
C LEU A 58 -4.49 -3.78 -1.30
N ASP A 59 -5.27 -4.68 -0.71
CA ASP A 59 -4.90 -5.40 0.53
C ASP A 59 -3.59 -6.17 0.36
N ALA A 60 -3.49 -6.99 -0.68
CA ALA A 60 -2.28 -7.77 -0.96
C ALA A 60 -1.05 -6.89 -1.21
N LEU A 61 -1.23 -5.73 -1.83
CA LEU A 61 -0.16 -4.77 -2.05
C LEU A 61 0.27 -4.09 -0.75
N ASP A 62 -0.67 -3.77 0.15
CA ASP A 62 -0.35 -3.16 1.44
C ASP A 62 0.51 -4.09 2.30
N ASP A 63 0.07 -5.35 2.40
CA ASP A 63 0.80 -6.41 3.11
C ASP A 63 2.22 -6.55 2.56
N ARG A 64 2.37 -6.54 1.23
CA ARG A 64 3.67 -6.66 0.59
C ARG A 64 4.57 -5.46 0.84
N LEU A 65 4.03 -4.24 0.83
CA LEU A 65 4.79 -3.04 1.17
C LEU A 65 5.23 -3.06 2.65
N ASP A 66 4.38 -3.58 3.52
CA ASP A 66 4.67 -3.76 4.94
C ASP A 66 5.84 -4.71 5.18
N GLU A 67 5.87 -5.86 4.49
CA GLU A 67 6.98 -6.80 4.51
C GLU A 67 8.29 -6.15 4.06
N ILE A 68 8.27 -5.47 2.91
CA ILE A 68 9.46 -4.82 2.36
C ILE A 68 9.97 -3.73 3.31
N TYR A 69 9.07 -2.94 3.92
CA TYR A 69 9.44 -1.93 4.90
C TYR A 69 10.14 -2.54 6.12
N ARG A 70 9.62 -3.66 6.64
CA ARG A 70 10.22 -4.40 7.77
C ARG A 70 11.61 -4.92 7.41
N ASP A 71 11.77 -5.48 6.22
CA ASP A 71 13.05 -5.99 5.73
C ASP A 71 14.10 -4.87 5.58
N VAL A 72 13.74 -3.77 4.91
CA VAL A 72 14.61 -2.59 4.76
C VAL A 72 15.03 -2.05 6.13
N SER A 73 14.08 -1.95 7.06
CA SER A 73 14.35 -1.48 8.43
C SER A 73 15.25 -2.45 9.22
N ALA A 74 15.12 -3.76 8.99
CA ALA A 74 16.01 -4.76 9.60
C ALA A 74 17.43 -4.69 9.03
N ILE A 75 17.57 -4.51 7.72
CA ILE A 75 18.86 -4.34 7.05
C ILE A 75 19.56 -3.07 7.54
N ALA A 76 18.83 -1.94 7.58
CA ALA A 76 19.38 -0.66 8.04
C ALA A 76 19.90 -0.73 9.48
N ARG A 77 19.14 -1.37 10.40
CA ARG A 77 19.59 -1.61 11.78
C ARG A 77 20.89 -2.41 11.82
N LYS A 78 20.93 -3.56 11.14
CA LYS A 78 22.13 -4.41 11.09
C LYS A 78 23.35 -3.71 10.48
N ALA A 79 23.14 -2.85 9.48
CA ALA A 79 24.21 -2.08 8.86
C ALA A 79 24.75 -1.01 9.82
N ARG A 80 23.87 -0.36 10.59
CA ARG A 80 24.25 0.63 11.60
C ARG A 80 25.04 0.01 12.74
N ASP A 81 24.61 -1.15 13.24
CA ASP A 81 25.29 -1.87 14.33
C ASP A 81 26.71 -2.34 13.93
N LYS A 82 27.01 -2.44 12.63
CA LYS A 82 28.31 -2.87 12.09
C LYS A 82 29.21 -1.70 11.66
N ALA A 83 28.71 -0.47 11.64
CA ALA A 83 29.52 0.69 11.32
C ALA A 83 30.21 1.17 12.62
N PRO A 84 31.55 1.10 12.73
CA PRO A 84 32.25 1.71 13.86
C PRO A 84 32.05 3.24 13.82
N GLU A 85 32.01 3.86 15.01
CA GLU A 85 31.90 5.31 15.20
C GLU A 85 32.92 6.11 14.36
#